data_AF-A0A3M1GBN0-F1
#
_entry.id   AF-A0A3M1GBN0-F1
#
_cell.length_a   1.000
_cell.length_b   1.000
_cell.length_c   1.000
_cell.angle_alpha   90.00
_cell.angle_beta   90.00
_cell.angle_gamma   90.00
#
_symmetry.space_group_name_H-M   'P 1'
#
loop_
_entity.id
_entity.type
_entity.pdbx_description
1 polymer ?
#
loop_
_entity_poly.entity_id
_entity_poly.type
_entity_poly.pdbx_seq_one_letter_code
_entity_poly.pdbx_strand_id
1 'polypeptide(L)'
;MVTDLFREELISLIPRMRRFARGLAGDADRADDLVQDAIERAWMHRDRWREGTRLDSWLYRIIRNRWIDAWRAAKARGEDMDAEAAAGLPGVDGRAAFEAEPRKLEIAPRPQ
;
A
#
# COMPACT_ATOMS: atom_id res chain seq x y z
N MET A 1 -0.66 -10.73 -25.57
CA MET A 1 0.11 -11.72 -24.79
C MET A 1 0.81 -11.10 -23.58
N VAL A 2 1.73 -10.12 -23.68
CA VAL A 2 2.38 -9.50 -22.49
C VAL A 2 1.41 -8.67 -21.62
N THR A 3 0.45 -7.98 -22.24
CA THR A 3 -0.58 -7.19 -21.52
C THR A 3 -1.55 -8.04 -20.71
N ASP A 4 -1.77 -9.30 -21.10
CA ASP A 4 -2.73 -10.18 -20.43
C ASP A 4 -2.15 -10.72 -19.13
N LEU A 5 -0.89 -11.16 -19.13
CA LEU A 5 -0.18 -11.62 -17.93
C LEU A 5 -0.05 -10.51 -16.88
N PHE A 6 0.34 -9.30 -17.30
CA PHE A 6 0.42 -8.14 -16.40
C PHE A 6 -0.95 -7.80 -15.78
N ARG A 7 -2.02 -7.83 -16.58
CA ARG A 7 -3.38 -7.55 -16.12
C ARG A 7 -3.82 -8.58 -15.08
N GLU A 8 -3.63 -9.86 -15.38
CA GLU A 8 -4.03 -10.96 -14.48
C GLU A 8 -3.28 -10.89 -13.15
N GLU A 9 -1.96 -10.68 -13.19
CA GLU A 9 -1.14 -10.52 -11.99
C GLU A 9 -1.59 -9.28 -11.19
N LEU A 10 -1.81 -8.14 -11.84
CA LEU A 10 -2.29 -6.91 -11.21
C LEU A 10 -3.64 -7.12 -10.50
N ILE A 11 -4.60 -7.77 -11.15
CA ILE A 11 -5.92 -8.07 -10.56
C ILE A 11 -5.78 -9.00 -9.35
N SER A 12 -4.92 -10.02 -9.45
CA SER A 12 -4.67 -10.97 -8.36
C SER A 12 -4.11 -10.30 -7.10
N LEU A 13 -3.39 -9.19 -7.25
CA LEU A 13 -2.75 -8.47 -6.17
C LEU A 13 -3.68 -7.48 -5.46
N ILE A 14 -4.81 -7.10 -6.06
CA ILE A 14 -5.74 -6.10 -5.50
C ILE A 14 -6.14 -6.39 -4.05
N PRO A 15 -6.59 -7.61 -3.67
CA PRO A 15 -7.01 -7.88 -2.30
C PRO A 15 -5.87 -7.71 -1.28
N ARG A 16 -4.64 -8.06 -1.67
CA ARG A 16 -3.44 -7.89 -0.84
C ARG A 16 -3.10 -6.40 -0.69
N MET A 17 -3.15 -5.64 -1.78
CA MET A 17 -2.92 -4.19 -1.77
C MET A 17 -3.94 -3.44 -0.89
N ARG A 18 -5.23 -3.82 -0.94
CA ARG A 18 -6.27 -3.25 -0.07
C ARG A 18 -5.99 -3.49 1.41
N ARG A 19 -5.56 -4.71 1.79
CA ARG A 19 -5.23 -4.98 3.20
C ARG A 19 -4.02 -4.15 3.65
N PHE A 20 -2.99 -4.04 2.81
CA PHE A 20 -1.84 -3.19 3.10
C PHE A 20 -2.24 -1.71 3.24
N ALA A 21 -3.02 -1.19 2.30
CA ALA A 21 -3.49 0.19 2.33
C ALA A 21 -4.40 0.49 3.53
N ARG A 22 -5.18 -0.48 4.02
CA ARG A 22 -5.95 -0.32 5.27
C ARG A 22 -5.06 -0.11 6.48
N GLY A 23 -3.93 -0.80 6.57
CA GLY A 23 -2.94 -0.57 7.61
C GLY A 23 -2.30 0.84 7.56
N LEU A 24 -2.30 1.48 6.38
CA LEU A 24 -1.83 2.85 6.20
C LEU A 24 -2.90 3.89 6.50
N ALA A 25 -4.06 3.74 5.88
CA ALA A 25 -5.07 4.78 5.84
C ALA A 25 -5.93 4.80 7.11
N GLY A 26 -5.97 3.69 7.86
CA GLY A 26 -6.83 3.50 9.04
C GLY A 26 -8.33 3.39 8.71
N ASP A 27 -8.72 3.66 7.46
CA ASP A 27 -10.08 3.71 6.97
C ASP A 27 -10.22 2.95 5.64
N ALA A 28 -11.38 2.33 5.43
CA ALA A 28 -11.61 1.46 4.28
C ALA A 28 -11.75 2.23 2.97
N ASP A 29 -12.45 3.38 2.98
CA ASP A 29 -12.69 4.18 1.78
C ASP A 29 -11.37 4.80 1.30
N ARG A 30 -10.61 5.39 2.23
CA ARG A 30 -9.28 5.94 1.92
C ARG A 30 -8.29 4.89 1.43
N ALA A 31 -8.36 3.67 1.98
CA ALA A 31 -7.52 2.57 1.51
C ALA A 31 -7.88 2.13 0.09
N ASP A 32 -9.17 2.10 -0.22
CA ASP A 32 -9.68 1.72 -1.52
C ASP A 32 -9.30 2.76 -2.59
N ASP A 33 -9.43 4.05 -2.29
CA ASP A 33 -8.98 5.15 -3.15
C ASP A 33 -7.46 5.07 -3.40
N LEU A 34 -6.67 4.85 -2.35
CA LEU A 34 -5.21 4.73 -2.45
C LEU A 34 -4.78 3.57 -3.35
N VAL A 35 -5.49 2.45 -3.29
CA VAL A 35 -5.24 1.28 -4.15
C VAL A 35 -5.67 1.54 -5.58
N GLN A 36 -6.81 2.20 -5.80
CA GLN A 36 -7.25 2.57 -7.13
C GLN A 36 -6.20 3.46 -7.82
N ASP A 37 -5.77 4.53 -7.15
CA ASP A 37 -4.70 5.42 -7.61
C ASP A 37 -3.41 4.66 -8.00
N ALA A 38 -3.04 3.67 -7.19
CA ALA A 38 -1.85 2.88 -7.41
C ALA A 38 -1.98 1.96 -8.64
N ILE A 39 -3.14 1.33 -8.82
CA ILE A 39 -3.44 0.46 -9.97
C ILE A 39 -3.47 1.27 -11.26
N GLU A 40 -4.11 2.45 -11.26
CA GLU A 40 -4.15 3.35 -12.41
C GLU A 40 -2.73 3.75 -12.85
N ARG A 41 -1.86 4.10 -11.88
CA ARG A 41 -0.46 4.43 -12.15
C ARG A 41 0.34 3.25 -12.66
N ALA A 42 0.17 2.08 -12.05
CA ALA A 42 0.82 0.86 -12.51
C ALA A 42 0.40 0.52 -13.95
N TRP A 43 -0.88 0.69 -14.27
CA TRP A 43 -1.40 0.50 -15.62
C TRP A 43 -0.82 1.52 -16.60
N MET A 44 -0.81 2.80 -16.26
CA MET A 44 -0.24 3.86 -17.13
C MET A 44 1.25 3.65 -17.41
N HIS A 45 2.00 3.11 -16.45
CA HIS A 45 3.46 2.91 -16.54
C HIS A 45 3.87 1.45 -16.74
N ARG A 46 2.95 0.58 -17.17
CA ARG A 46 3.19 -0.86 -17.37
C ARG A 46 4.34 -1.18 -18.32
N ASP A 47 4.64 -0.27 -19.25
CA ASP A 47 5.81 -0.32 -20.15
C ASP A 47 7.15 -0.26 -19.41
N ARG A 48 7.18 0.28 -18.18
CA ARG A 48 8.37 0.35 -17.32
C ARG A 48 8.57 -0.90 -16.48
N TRP A 49 7.55 -1.73 -16.35
CA TRP A 49 7.65 -3.01 -15.66
C TRP A 49 8.39 -4.00 -16.55
N ARG A 50 9.33 -4.73 -15.96
CA ARG A 50 10.10 -5.76 -16.65
C ARG A 50 9.57 -7.12 -16.24
N GLU A 51 9.23 -7.93 -17.22
CA GLU A 51 8.82 -9.31 -17.01
C GLU A 51 9.89 -10.08 -16.22
N GLY A 52 9.46 -10.94 -15.29
CA GLY A 52 10.34 -11.63 -14.35
C GLY A 52 10.73 -10.81 -13.11
N THR A 53 10.33 -9.54 -13.02
CA THR A 53 10.44 -8.75 -11.77
C THR A 53 9.12 -8.79 -10.98
N ARG A 54 9.23 -8.61 -9.66
CA ARG A 54 8.09 -8.68 -8.74
C ARG A 54 7.14 -7.50 -8.89
N LEU A 55 5.95 -7.73 -9.44
CA LEU A 55 4.91 -6.70 -9.59
C LEU A 55 4.41 -6.18 -8.22
N ASP A 56 4.31 -7.05 -7.23
CA ASP A 56 3.85 -6.69 -5.88
C ASP A 56 4.78 -5.69 -5.17
N SER A 57 6.10 -5.90 -5.21
CA SER A 57 7.08 -4.93 -4.70
C SER A 57 6.97 -3.56 -5.40
N TRP A 58 6.65 -3.54 -6.70
CA TRP A 58 6.41 -2.29 -7.41
C TRP A 58 5.13 -1.58 -6.95
N LEU A 59 4.04 -2.32 -6.78
CA LEU A 59 2.76 -1.78 -6.27
C LEU A 59 2.88 -1.26 -4.84
N TYR A 60 3.54 -1.99 -3.93
CA TYR A 60 3.79 -1.52 -2.56
C TYR A 60 4.51 -0.18 -2.54
N ARG A 61 5.52 -0.02 -3.42
CA ARG A 61 6.25 1.24 -3.54
C ARG A 61 5.37 2.37 -4.07
N ILE A 62 4.52 2.10 -5.06
CA ILE A 62 3.57 3.11 -5.56
C ILE A 62 2.61 3.55 -4.44
N ILE A 63 1.97 2.59 -3.74
CA ILE A 63 1.05 2.87 -2.64
C ILE A 63 1.72 3.70 -1.54
N ARG A 64 2.92 3.31 -1.12
CA ARG A 64 3.68 4.05 -0.09
C ARG A 64 3.96 5.49 -0.51
N ASN A 65 4.40 5.71 -1.75
CA ASN A 65 4.68 7.04 -2.25
C ASN A 65 3.40 7.90 -2.25
N ARG A 66 2.29 7.35 -2.72
CA ARG A 66 0.99 8.04 -2.73
C ARG A 66 0.50 8.39 -1.33
N TRP A 67 0.65 7.48 -0.37
CA TRP A 67 0.32 7.74 1.03
C TRP A 67 1.15 8.88 1.61
N ILE A 68 2.47 8.86 1.41
CA ILE A 68 3.36 9.92 1.89
C ILE A 68 2.99 11.27 1.28
N ASP A 69 2.68 11.32 -0.01
CA ASP A 69 2.27 12.56 -0.68
C ASP A 69 0.95 13.10 -0.12
N ALA A 70 -0.05 12.22 0.07
CA ALA A 70 -1.34 12.58 0.67
C ALA A 70 -1.17 13.12 2.10
N TRP A 71 -0.38 12.42 2.92
CA TRP A 71 -0.08 12.84 4.28
C TRP A 71 0.64 14.19 4.34
N ARG A 72 1.65 14.42 3.48
CA ARG A 72 2.33 15.73 3.40
C ARG A 72 1.36 16.85 3.02
N ALA A 73 0.47 16.59 2.08
CA ALA A 73 -0.53 17.56 1.63
C ALA A 73 -1.54 17.90 2.73
N ALA A 74 -2.02 16.89 3.48
CA ALA A 74 -2.93 17.10 4.61
C ALA A 74 -2.26 17.88 5.75
N LYS A 75 -1.02 17.52 6.10
CA LYS A 75 -0.22 18.26 7.07
C LYS A 75 -0.05 19.73 6.68
N ALA A 76 0.17 20.02 5.39
CA ALA A 76 0.28 21.39 4.90
C ALA A 76 -1.04 22.19 4.99
N ARG A 77 -2.20 21.51 5.00
CA ARG A 77 -3.52 22.11 5.22
C ARG A 77 -3.91 22.25 6.69
N GLY A 78 -3.08 21.75 7.61
CA GLY A 78 -3.40 21.72 9.04
C GLY A 78 -4.43 20.64 9.42
N GLU A 79 -4.59 19.61 8.59
CA GLU A 79 -5.43 18.46 8.91
C GLU A 79 -4.66 17.49 9.83
N ASP A 80 -5.28 17.10 10.94
CA ASP A 80 -4.76 16.05 11.81
C ASP A 80 -4.95 14.69 11.13
N MET A 81 -3.93 14.27 10.40
CA MET A 81 -3.77 12.88 9.96
C MET A 81 -2.86 12.15 10.92
N ASP A 82 -3.28 10.95 11.34
CA ASP A 82 -2.56 10.12 12.30
C ASP A 82 -1.09 9.92 11.88
N ALA A 83 -0.16 10.55 12.62
CA ALA A 83 1.25 10.61 12.25
C ALA A 83 1.96 9.25 12.42
N GLU A 84 1.44 8.41 13.31
CA GLU A 84 1.95 7.06 13.56
C GLU A 84 1.79 6.14 12.33
N ALA A 85 0.72 6.32 11.57
CA ALA A 85 0.48 5.59 10.32
C ALA A 85 1.45 5.99 9.18
N ALA A 86 2.02 7.20 9.23
CA ALA A 86 3.05 7.64 8.28
C ALA A 86 4.45 7.21 8.69
N ALA A 87 4.75 7.19 10.00
CA ALA A 87 6.07 6.88 10.56
C ALA A 87 6.31 5.37 10.75
N GLY A 88 5.25 4.58 10.96
CA GLY A 88 5.33 3.15 11.30
C GLY A 88 5.60 2.21 10.13
N LEU A 89 5.76 2.70 8.90
CA LEU A 89 6.13 1.82 7.80
C LEU A 89 7.63 1.53 7.87
N PRO A 90 8.05 0.30 8.17
CA PRO A 90 9.46 -0.04 8.15
C PRO A 90 10.03 0.25 6.75
N GLY A 91 11.28 0.71 6.72
CA GLY A 91 12.05 1.02 5.50
C GLY A 91 12.47 -0.22 4.69
N VAL A 92 11.73 -1.31 4.83
CA VAL A 92 11.91 -2.58 4.12
C VAL A 92 10.61 -2.86 3.40
N ASP A 93 10.75 -3.30 2.15
CA ASP A 93 9.71 -3.75 1.22
C ASP A 93 8.37 -4.02 1.94
N GLY A 94 7.28 -3.30 1.61
CA GLY A 94 5.97 -3.46 2.28
C GLY A 94 5.49 -4.92 2.35
N ARG A 95 6.06 -5.74 1.47
CA ARG A 95 6.15 -7.19 1.52
C ARG A 95 6.56 -7.80 2.87
N ALA A 96 7.71 -7.44 3.46
CA ALA A 96 8.22 -8.07 4.69
C ALA A 96 7.31 -7.82 5.90
N ALA A 97 6.67 -6.65 5.95
CA ALA A 97 5.68 -6.32 6.98
C ALA A 97 4.38 -7.15 6.85
N PHE A 98 4.11 -7.72 5.67
CA PHE A 98 2.85 -8.36 5.35
C PHE A 98 2.96 -9.88 5.07
N GLU A 99 4.13 -10.36 4.62
CA GLU A 99 4.46 -11.78 4.48
C GLU A 99 4.92 -12.41 5.80
N ALA A 100 5.23 -11.62 6.82
CA ALA A 100 5.25 -12.12 8.18
C ALA A 100 3.83 -12.62 8.52
N GLU A 101 3.67 -13.94 8.67
CA GLU A 101 2.41 -14.60 9.04
C GLU A 101 1.67 -13.86 10.16
N PRO A 102 0.31 -13.96 10.23
CA PRO A 102 -0.50 -13.31 11.25
C PRO A 102 -0.31 -14.01 12.61
N ARG A 103 0.86 -13.88 13.24
CA ARG A 103 1.01 -14.19 14.65
C ARG A 103 0.41 -13.05 15.45
N LYS A 104 -0.80 -13.33 15.95
CA LYS A 104 -1.42 -12.77 17.16
C LYS A 104 -0.81 -11.43 17.57
N LEU A 105 -1.39 -10.35 17.07
CA LEU A 105 -1.38 -9.09 17.80
C LEU A 105 -2.22 -9.35 19.06
N GLU A 106 -1.59 -9.89 20.10
CA GLU A 106 -2.14 -9.88 21.45
C GLU A 106 -2.39 -8.42 21.80
N ILE A 107 -3.67 -8.08 21.85
CA ILE A 107 -4.13 -6.83 22.45
C ILE A 107 -3.78 -6.94 23.94
N ALA A 108 -2.61 -6.45 24.32
CA ALA A 108 -2.24 -6.32 25.72
C ALA A 108 -3.19 -5.30 26.38
N PRO A 109 -3.70 -5.58 27.60
CA PRO A 109 -4.67 -4.71 28.25
C PRO A 109 -4.07 -3.36 28.61
N ARG A 110 -4.88 -2.30 28.48
CA ARG A 110 -4.53 -0.93 28.90
C ARG A 110 -4.12 -0.93 30.37
N PRO A 111 -2.93 -0.42 30.74
CA PRO A 111 -2.64 -0.12 32.14
C PRO A 111 -3.47 1.10 32.57
N GLN A 112 -4.06 0.97 33.75
CA GLN A 112 -4.80 2.00 34.49
C GLN A 112 -3.92 3.15 34.98
#